data_AF-A0A7C8HG09-F1
#
_entry.id   AF-A0A7C8HG09-F1
#
_cell.length_a   1.000
_cell.length_b   1.000
_cell.length_c   1.000
_cell.angle_alpha   90.00
_cell.angle_beta   90.00
_cell.angle_gamma   90.00
#
_symmetry.space_group_name_H-M   'P 1'
#
loop_
_entity.id
_entity.type
_entity.pdbx_description
1 polymer ?
#
loop_
_entity_poly.entity_id
_entity_poly.type
_entity_poly.pdbx_seq_one_letter_code
_entity_poly.pdbx_strand_id
1 'polypeptide(L)'
;MRGIIKKMFCLPVILLMCIGLTGCGETSKKKLSSLTHFEAIVIKNGENFVVVPNENSNEARISDQIAVRTNNASIMGINNQVIRIDEIPVGHVVEITYNGEIMESYPAQVFADKIQLYAMSPIIEAYLKIIEEIYQEDPGLNQDISIIALDTTDIKNLNDWEKQILLVNMEQKYGKEVMESTFEELMNEGLIDKENRAFPEGILITITNPNFNENKDTLTYEIKKWRSGTGAVGYTGIAYYDNGTWIIEKKNMWIS
;
A
#
# COMPACT_ATOMS: atom_id res chain seq x y z
N MET A 1 63.42 6.27 10.97
CA MET A 1 64.10 6.81 12.17
C MET A 1 63.03 7.13 13.21
N ARG A 2 63.23 6.75 14.48
CA ARG A 2 62.26 6.43 15.55
C ARG A 2 61.59 5.05 15.33
N GLY A 3 61.92 3.94 15.99
CA GLY A 3 62.57 3.71 17.29
C GLY A 3 61.53 3.39 18.36
N ILE A 4 60.97 2.16 18.34
CA ILE A 4 61.07 1.11 19.38
C ILE A 4 60.59 1.53 20.78
N ILE A 5 59.60 0.81 21.33
CA ILE A 5 59.69 0.07 22.60
C ILE A 5 58.56 -0.99 22.61
N LYS A 6 58.97 -2.26 22.54
CA LYS A 6 58.16 -3.43 22.88
C LYS A 6 58.09 -3.52 24.40
N LYS A 7 56.89 -3.66 24.97
CA LYS A 7 56.74 -4.15 26.35
C LYS A 7 56.29 -5.60 26.33
N MET A 8 57.28 -6.45 26.55
CA MET A 8 57.21 -7.85 26.92
C MET A 8 56.77 -7.91 28.39
N PHE A 9 55.67 -8.60 28.70
CA PHE A 9 55.32 -8.93 30.08
C PHE A 9 55.04 -10.43 30.18
N CYS A 10 55.78 -11.06 31.08
CA CYS A 10 55.86 -12.49 31.29
C CYS A 10 54.59 -13.07 31.93
N LEU A 11 54.28 -14.29 31.49
CA LEU A 11 53.38 -15.26 32.09
C LEU A 11 53.72 -15.52 33.58
N PRO A 12 52.72 -15.84 34.40
CA PRO A 12 52.84 -16.92 35.36
C PRO A 12 51.97 -18.11 34.92
N VAL A 13 52.64 -19.25 34.79
CA VAL A 13 52.02 -20.58 34.69
C VAL A 13 51.31 -20.86 36.00
N ILE A 14 49.98 -20.96 35.98
CA ILE A 14 49.20 -21.58 37.05
C ILE A 14 48.58 -22.84 36.48
N LEU A 15 49.21 -23.96 36.83
CA LEU A 15 48.70 -25.31 36.67
C LEU A 15 47.64 -25.52 37.75
N LEU A 16 46.36 -25.60 37.37
CA LEU A 16 45.32 -26.14 38.24
C LEU A 16 44.56 -27.27 37.53
N MET A 17 44.60 -28.41 38.19
CA MET A 17 44.08 -29.71 37.79
C MET A 17 42.56 -29.78 37.92
N CYS A 18 41.95 -30.33 36.87
CA CYS A 18 40.60 -30.88 36.65
C CYS A 18 39.61 -30.96 37.83
N ILE A 19 38.38 -30.48 37.59
CA ILE A 19 37.16 -31.24 37.89
C ILE A 19 36.25 -31.13 36.67
N GLY A 20 35.93 -32.27 36.07
CA GLY A 20 34.96 -32.38 34.99
C GLY A 20 33.57 -32.03 35.50
N LEU A 21 32.92 -31.10 34.83
CA LEU A 21 31.47 -31.04 34.75
C LEU A 21 31.13 -31.31 33.30
N THR A 22 30.55 -32.48 33.07
CA THR A 22 29.74 -32.79 31.90
C THR A 22 28.68 -31.71 31.77
N GLY A 23 28.99 -30.65 31.01
CA GLY A 23 27.98 -29.77 30.47
C GLY A 23 27.23 -30.57 29.43
N CYS A 24 26.02 -31.01 29.76
CA CYS A 24 25.00 -31.23 28.75
C CYS A 24 25.01 -29.97 27.89
N GLY A 25 25.45 -30.11 26.65
CA GLY A 25 25.17 -29.11 25.65
C GLY A 25 23.66 -28.95 25.61
N GLU A 26 23.17 -27.85 26.21
CA GLU A 26 21.92 -27.29 25.75
C GLU A 26 22.15 -27.00 24.27
N THR A 27 21.74 -27.95 23.43
CA THR A 27 21.22 -27.63 22.11
C THR A 27 20.39 -26.39 22.34
N SER A 28 20.89 -25.25 21.87
CA SER A 28 20.06 -24.07 21.76
C SER A 28 18.84 -24.58 21.02
N LYS A 29 17.69 -24.59 21.71
CA LYS A 29 16.43 -24.70 21.03
C LYS A 29 16.48 -23.54 20.06
N LYS A 30 16.77 -23.82 18.78
CA LYS A 30 16.40 -22.92 17.68
C LYS A 30 15.02 -22.46 18.09
N LYS A 31 14.89 -21.17 18.40
CA LYS A 31 13.59 -20.54 18.60
C LYS A 31 12.82 -20.99 17.37
N LEU A 32 11.85 -21.89 17.57
CA LEU A 32 10.92 -22.24 16.51
C LEU A 32 10.27 -20.90 16.20
N SER A 33 10.76 -20.22 15.17
CA SER A 33 10.23 -18.92 14.77
C SER A 33 8.79 -19.23 14.39
N SER A 34 7.86 -18.89 15.27
CA SER A 34 6.45 -18.92 14.94
C SER A 34 6.32 -18.07 13.69
N LEU A 35 5.86 -18.67 12.59
CA LEU A 35 5.60 -17.92 11.37
C LEU A 35 4.67 -16.76 11.72
N THR A 36 4.96 -15.59 11.14
CA THR A 36 4.13 -14.40 11.24
C THR A 36 3.59 -14.06 9.85
N HIS A 37 2.61 -13.17 9.79
CA HIS A 37 1.99 -12.75 8.55
C HIS A 37 1.70 -11.25 8.54
N PHE A 38 1.59 -10.69 7.34
CA PHE A 38 1.11 -9.31 7.12
C PHE A 38 0.34 -9.21 5.81
N GLU A 39 -0.61 -8.28 5.76
CA GLU A 39 -1.32 -7.90 4.55
C GLU A 39 -0.54 -6.84 3.79
N ALA A 40 -0.60 -6.89 2.46
CA ALA A 40 0.09 -5.93 1.61
C ALA A 40 -0.58 -5.78 0.23
N ILE A 41 -0.46 -4.61 -0.38
CA ILE A 41 -0.91 -4.32 -1.75
C ILE A 41 0.23 -4.61 -2.72
N VAL A 42 -0.03 -5.37 -3.77
CA VAL A 42 0.96 -5.67 -4.80
C VAL A 42 1.17 -4.46 -5.71
N ILE A 43 2.41 -3.96 -5.80
CA ILE A 43 2.78 -2.86 -6.70
C ILE A 43 3.65 -3.31 -7.87
N LYS A 44 4.28 -4.48 -7.77
CA LYS A 44 5.03 -5.09 -8.87
C LYS A 44 4.89 -6.61 -8.81
N ASN A 45 4.66 -7.25 -9.95
CA ASN A 45 4.50 -8.71 -10.06
C ASN A 45 5.73 -9.39 -10.70
N GLY A 46 5.69 -10.74 -10.76
CA GLY A 46 6.74 -11.56 -11.38
C GLY A 46 8.02 -11.66 -10.55
N GLU A 47 9.18 -11.70 -11.22
CA GLU A 47 10.51 -11.88 -10.58
C GLU A 47 10.88 -10.77 -9.58
N ASN A 48 10.26 -9.61 -9.74
CA ASN A 48 10.43 -8.45 -8.88
C ASN A 48 9.14 -8.19 -8.11
N PHE A 49 8.63 -9.21 -7.40
CA PHE A 49 7.42 -9.06 -6.60
C PHE A 49 7.66 -8.06 -5.46
N VAL A 50 6.99 -6.91 -5.51
CA VAL A 50 7.10 -5.83 -4.52
C VAL A 50 5.71 -5.46 -4.05
N VAL A 51 5.58 -5.25 -2.74
CA VAL A 51 4.33 -4.91 -2.08
C VAL A 51 4.50 -3.68 -1.19
N VAL A 52 3.38 -2.99 -0.94
CA VAL A 52 3.23 -1.97 0.10
C VAL A 52 2.53 -2.63 1.29
N PRO A 53 3.17 -2.80 2.46
CA PRO A 53 2.52 -3.38 3.62
C PRO A 53 1.37 -2.50 4.10
N ASN A 54 0.38 -3.12 4.75
CA ASN A 54 -0.65 -2.41 5.49
C ASN A 54 0.01 -1.42 6.46
N GLU A 55 -0.35 -0.14 6.35
CA GLU A 55 0.26 0.96 7.12
C GLU A 55 0.26 0.75 8.64
N ASN A 56 -0.68 -0.05 9.14
CA ASN A 56 -0.81 -0.37 10.56
C ASN A 56 0.01 -1.59 11.01
N SER A 57 0.72 -2.26 10.08
CA SER A 57 1.52 -3.44 10.36
C SER A 57 2.91 -3.09 10.92
N ASN A 58 3.58 -4.07 11.53
CA ASN A 58 4.97 -3.87 12.00
C ASN A 58 5.94 -3.68 10.84
N GLU A 59 5.66 -4.31 9.71
CA GLU A 59 6.43 -4.25 8.47
C GLU A 59 6.43 -2.84 7.87
N ALA A 60 5.29 -2.14 7.89
CA ALA A 60 5.19 -0.76 7.43
C ALA A 60 6.05 0.23 8.24
N ARG A 61 6.35 -0.10 9.51
CA ARG A 61 7.26 0.69 10.35
C ARG A 61 8.73 0.54 9.94
N ILE A 62 9.05 -0.50 9.17
CA ILE A 62 10.41 -0.81 8.72
C ILE A 62 10.62 -0.30 7.30
N SER A 63 9.66 -0.51 6.40
CA SER A 63 9.69 0.03 5.05
C SER A 63 8.28 0.20 4.47
N ASP A 64 8.11 1.25 3.69
CA ASP A 64 6.99 1.51 2.78
C ASP A 64 6.87 0.48 1.63
N GLN A 65 7.98 -0.12 1.20
CA GLN A 65 8.01 -1.13 0.15
C GLN A 65 8.81 -2.36 0.57
N ILE A 66 8.27 -3.53 0.25
CA ILE A 66 8.88 -4.81 0.58
C ILE A 66 8.96 -5.67 -0.68
N ALA A 67 10.18 -6.04 -1.08
CA ALA A 67 10.41 -7.06 -2.08
C ALA A 67 10.27 -8.45 -1.44
N VAL A 68 9.29 -9.22 -1.91
CA VAL A 68 8.99 -10.55 -1.39
C VAL A 68 9.69 -11.58 -2.25
N ARG A 69 10.63 -12.31 -1.65
CA ARG A 69 11.35 -13.39 -2.31
C ARG A 69 10.68 -14.72 -2.01
N THR A 70 10.60 -15.57 -3.02
CA THR A 70 10.05 -16.92 -2.91
C THR A 70 11.13 -17.92 -3.34
N ASN A 71 11.42 -18.90 -2.48
CA ASN A 71 12.24 -20.05 -2.86
C ASN A 71 11.33 -21.25 -3.17
N ASN A 72 10.53 -21.66 -2.17
CA ASN A 72 9.54 -22.74 -2.25
C ASN A 72 8.20 -22.32 -1.63
N ALA A 73 7.83 -21.05 -1.80
CA ALA A 73 6.62 -20.51 -1.19
C ALA A 73 5.36 -21.19 -1.75
N SER A 74 4.38 -21.49 -0.89
CA SER A 74 3.04 -21.87 -1.36
C SER A 74 2.30 -20.62 -1.82
N ILE A 75 1.95 -20.54 -3.11
CA ILE A 75 1.26 -19.39 -3.70
C ILE A 75 -0.17 -19.80 -4.05
N MET A 76 -1.12 -19.22 -3.35
CA MET A 76 -2.54 -19.53 -3.49
C MET A 76 -3.30 -18.31 -4.00
N GLY A 77 -4.08 -18.54 -5.05
CA GLY A 77 -5.04 -17.59 -5.57
C GLY A 77 -6.30 -17.53 -4.72
N ILE A 78 -7.29 -16.83 -5.26
CA ILE A 78 -8.65 -16.80 -4.72
C ILE A 78 -9.18 -18.25 -4.69
N ASN A 79 -9.92 -18.64 -3.64
CA ASN A 79 -10.45 -20.00 -3.45
C ASN A 79 -9.39 -21.10 -3.28
N ASN A 80 -8.18 -20.77 -2.84
CA ASN A 80 -7.07 -21.69 -2.55
C ASN A 80 -6.56 -22.50 -3.76
N GLN A 81 -6.81 -22.04 -4.99
CA GLN A 81 -6.20 -22.61 -6.17
C GLN A 81 -4.71 -22.26 -6.23
N VAL A 82 -3.86 -23.19 -6.67
CA VAL A 82 -2.43 -22.92 -6.85
C VAL A 82 -2.24 -22.06 -8.09
N ILE A 83 -1.54 -20.93 -7.94
CA ILE A 83 -1.22 -20.00 -9.02
C ILE A 83 0.28 -19.68 -9.02
N ARG A 84 0.80 -19.11 -10.11
CA ARG A 84 2.16 -18.55 -10.12
C ARG A 84 2.18 -17.10 -9.61
N ILE A 85 3.36 -16.65 -9.19
CA ILE A 85 3.55 -15.29 -8.65
C ILE A 85 3.27 -14.18 -9.68
N ASP A 86 3.50 -14.46 -10.97
CA ASP A 86 3.19 -13.57 -12.10
C ASP A 86 1.68 -13.46 -12.39
N GLU A 87 0.88 -14.39 -11.87
CA GLU A 87 -0.58 -14.38 -12.01
C GLU A 87 -1.27 -13.52 -10.94
N ILE A 88 -0.54 -13.07 -9.91
CA ILE A 88 -1.08 -12.14 -8.91
C ILE A 88 -1.16 -10.73 -9.53
N PRO A 89 -2.36 -10.12 -9.62
CA PRO A 89 -2.49 -8.82 -10.25
C PRO A 89 -1.96 -7.69 -9.36
N VAL A 90 -1.39 -6.66 -9.99
CA VAL A 90 -1.06 -5.39 -9.33
C VAL A 90 -2.33 -4.74 -8.78
N GLY A 91 -2.22 -4.05 -7.65
CA GLY A 91 -3.32 -3.39 -6.96
C GLY A 91 -4.13 -4.29 -6.03
N HIS A 92 -3.91 -5.62 -6.07
CA HIS A 92 -4.61 -6.57 -5.21
C HIS A 92 -3.92 -6.75 -3.87
N VAL A 93 -4.69 -7.20 -2.88
CA VAL A 93 -4.19 -7.51 -1.54
C VAL A 93 -3.75 -8.97 -1.43
N VAL A 94 -2.59 -9.18 -0.83
CA VAL A 94 -2.07 -10.49 -0.46
C VAL A 94 -1.77 -10.55 1.04
N GLU A 95 -1.95 -11.72 1.65
CA GLU A 95 -1.34 -12.07 2.93
C GLU A 95 -0.04 -12.82 2.68
N ILE A 96 1.05 -12.35 3.30
CA ILE A 96 2.39 -12.94 3.20
C ILE A 96 2.73 -13.56 4.55
N THR A 97 2.99 -14.86 4.57
CA THR A 97 3.49 -15.59 5.75
C THR A 97 5.00 -15.81 5.62
N TYR A 98 5.75 -15.50 6.68
CA TYR A 98 7.22 -15.60 6.72
C TYR A 98 7.74 -15.84 8.15
N ASN A 99 9.06 -15.97 8.30
CA ASN A 99 9.71 -16.30 9.58
C ASN A 99 9.93 -15.12 10.54
N GLY A 100 9.51 -13.90 10.18
CA GLY A 100 9.73 -12.68 10.95
C GLY A 100 11.06 -11.97 10.68
N GLU A 101 11.94 -12.50 9.83
CA GLU A 101 13.18 -11.84 9.43
C GLU A 101 12.95 -10.90 8.26
N ILE A 102 13.39 -9.64 8.42
CA ILE A 102 13.34 -8.60 7.39
C ILE A 102 14.76 -8.11 7.16
N MET A 103 15.20 -8.12 5.91
CA MET A 103 16.49 -7.57 5.52
C MET A 103 16.36 -6.07 5.25
N GLU A 104 17.16 -5.27 5.94
CA GLU A 104 17.22 -3.82 5.82
C GLU A 104 17.92 -3.39 4.51
N SER A 105 17.17 -3.41 3.40
CA SER A 105 17.51 -2.81 2.11
C SER A 105 16.38 -1.87 1.65
N TYR A 106 16.51 -1.24 0.48
CA TYR A 106 15.40 -0.51 -0.14
C TYR A 106 15.12 -1.02 -1.56
N PRO A 107 13.92 -1.58 -1.83
CA PRO A 107 12.91 -2.02 -0.86
C PRO A 107 13.46 -2.99 0.19
N ALA A 108 12.84 -3.06 1.36
CA ALA A 108 13.18 -4.09 2.35
C ALA A 108 12.88 -5.48 1.79
N GLN A 109 13.51 -6.53 2.31
CA GLN A 109 13.33 -7.88 1.75
C GLN A 109 12.87 -8.89 2.79
N VAL A 110 11.93 -9.75 2.39
CA VAL A 110 11.46 -10.90 3.17
C VAL A 110 11.48 -12.16 2.31
N PHE A 111 11.61 -13.32 2.96
CA PHE A 111 11.46 -14.63 2.31
C PHE A 111 10.12 -15.24 2.74
N ALA A 112 9.18 -15.31 1.80
CA ALA A 112 7.85 -15.85 2.08
C ALA A 112 7.85 -17.38 2.08
N ASP A 113 7.16 -17.95 3.07
CA ASP A 113 6.79 -19.36 3.12
C ASP A 113 5.43 -19.59 2.43
N LYS A 114 4.54 -18.61 2.48
CA LYS A 114 3.23 -18.63 1.81
C LYS A 114 2.81 -17.23 1.37
N ILE A 115 2.16 -17.15 0.22
CA ILE A 115 1.45 -15.96 -0.29
C ILE A 115 0.00 -16.36 -0.59
N GLN A 116 -0.96 -15.63 -0.05
CA GLN A 116 -2.39 -15.83 -0.27
C GLN A 116 -3.00 -14.58 -0.90
N LEU A 117 -3.53 -14.70 -2.12
CA LEU A 117 -4.33 -13.65 -2.76
C LEU A 117 -5.75 -13.65 -2.19
N TYR A 118 -6.25 -12.46 -1.87
CA TYR A 118 -7.65 -12.24 -1.50
C TYR A 118 -8.43 -11.59 -2.64
N ALA A 119 -9.73 -11.89 -2.67
CA ALA A 119 -10.66 -11.18 -3.54
C ALA A 119 -10.79 -9.73 -3.06
N MET A 120 -10.85 -8.79 -3.99
CA MET A 120 -11.08 -7.39 -3.66
C MET A 120 -12.53 -7.21 -3.17
N SER A 121 -12.72 -6.36 -2.16
CA SER A 121 -14.05 -6.06 -1.65
C SER A 121 -14.87 -5.30 -2.70
N PRO A 122 -16.13 -5.66 -2.99
CA PRO A 122 -16.94 -5.00 -4.02
C PRO A 122 -17.07 -3.49 -3.82
N ILE A 123 -17.13 -3.02 -2.58
CA ILE A 123 -17.15 -1.58 -2.27
C ILE A 123 -15.86 -0.86 -2.69
N ILE A 124 -14.69 -1.49 -2.54
CA ILE A 124 -13.40 -0.94 -2.99
C ILE A 124 -13.37 -0.87 -4.52
N GLU A 125 -13.82 -1.93 -5.20
CA GLU A 125 -13.94 -1.93 -6.66
C GLU A 125 -14.86 -0.81 -7.16
N ALA A 126 -16.00 -0.58 -6.49
CA ALA A 126 -16.91 0.51 -6.80
C ALA A 126 -16.21 1.88 -6.66
N TYR A 127 -15.49 2.11 -5.56
CA TYR A 127 -14.76 3.37 -5.35
C TYR A 127 -13.67 3.59 -6.40
N LEU A 128 -12.86 2.58 -6.70
CA LEU A 128 -11.85 2.63 -7.76
C LEU A 128 -12.49 2.99 -9.10
N LYS A 129 -13.66 2.39 -9.41
CA LYS A 129 -14.37 2.66 -10.66
C LYS A 129 -14.89 4.10 -10.74
N ILE A 130 -15.50 4.65 -9.68
CA ILE A 130 -16.02 6.03 -9.73
C ILE A 130 -14.89 7.06 -9.78
N ILE A 131 -13.76 6.78 -9.12
CA ILE A 131 -12.56 7.62 -9.16
C ILE A 131 -11.96 7.60 -10.57
N GLU A 132 -11.86 6.42 -11.19
CA GLU A 132 -11.46 6.31 -12.60
C GLU A 132 -12.38 7.11 -13.52
N GLU A 133 -13.69 7.00 -13.31
CA GLU A 133 -14.68 7.65 -14.16
C GLU A 133 -14.55 9.18 -14.09
N ILE A 134 -14.50 9.78 -12.90
CA ILE A 134 -14.33 11.24 -12.76
C ILE A 134 -12.93 11.71 -13.19
N TYR A 135 -11.90 10.86 -13.06
CA TYR A 135 -10.57 11.20 -13.55
C TYR A 135 -10.60 11.43 -15.07
N GLN A 136 -11.33 10.59 -15.83
CA GLN A 136 -11.46 10.74 -17.28
C GLN A 136 -12.35 11.91 -17.71
N GLU A 137 -13.26 12.38 -16.85
CA GLU A 137 -14.10 13.54 -17.16
C GLU A 137 -13.30 14.83 -17.22
N ASP A 138 -13.48 15.63 -18.27
CA ASP A 138 -12.64 16.81 -18.55
C ASP A 138 -11.12 16.50 -18.44
N PRO A 139 -10.54 15.82 -19.45
CA PRO A 139 -9.12 15.48 -19.47
C PRO A 139 -8.19 16.70 -19.45
N GLY A 140 -8.69 17.89 -19.80
CA GLY A 140 -7.92 19.13 -19.74
C GLY A 140 -7.43 19.44 -18.33
N LEU A 141 -8.23 19.10 -17.32
CA LEU A 141 -7.85 19.24 -15.91
C LEU A 141 -6.67 18.35 -15.52
N ASN A 142 -6.37 17.28 -16.28
CA ASN A 142 -5.28 16.34 -15.97
C ASN A 142 -3.94 16.70 -16.64
N GLN A 143 -3.85 17.81 -17.37
CA GLN A 143 -2.62 18.20 -18.06
C GLN A 143 -1.59 18.77 -17.09
N ASP A 144 -0.32 18.39 -17.21
CA ASP A 144 0.78 18.93 -16.41
C ASP A 144 0.55 18.86 -14.88
N ILE A 145 -0.12 17.81 -14.40
CA ILE A 145 -0.24 17.51 -12.97
C ILE A 145 0.76 16.43 -12.56
N SER A 146 1.30 16.55 -11.35
CA SER A 146 2.09 15.51 -10.68
C SER A 146 1.35 14.86 -9.52
N ILE A 147 0.33 15.53 -8.96
CA ILE A 147 -0.39 15.11 -7.75
C ILE A 147 -1.87 14.84 -8.04
N ILE A 148 -2.40 13.77 -7.46
CA ILE A 148 -3.84 13.52 -7.34
C ILE A 148 -4.16 13.46 -5.84
N ALA A 149 -4.89 14.44 -5.32
CA ALA A 149 -5.41 14.40 -3.97
C ALA A 149 -6.80 13.76 -3.94
N LEU A 150 -7.05 12.90 -2.97
CA LEU A 150 -8.35 12.28 -2.71
C LEU A 150 -8.87 12.73 -1.35
N ASP A 151 -9.98 13.45 -1.35
CA ASP A 151 -10.69 13.80 -0.11
C ASP A 151 -11.64 12.66 0.25
N THR A 152 -11.26 11.87 1.26
CA THR A 152 -12.05 10.73 1.76
C THR A 152 -12.90 11.09 2.99
N THR A 153 -13.04 12.37 3.33
CA THR A 153 -13.67 12.82 4.59
C THR A 153 -15.05 12.19 4.80
N ASP A 154 -15.87 12.10 3.75
CA ASP A 154 -17.22 11.54 3.83
C ASP A 154 -17.28 10.01 3.61
N ILE A 155 -16.16 9.38 3.25
CA ILE A 155 -16.05 7.93 3.07
C ILE A 155 -15.90 7.25 4.44
N LYS A 156 -17.05 7.02 5.10
CA LYS A 156 -17.12 6.38 6.43
C LYS A 156 -17.32 4.87 6.39
N ASN A 157 -17.57 4.33 5.20
CA ASN A 157 -17.78 2.90 4.95
C ASN A 157 -16.50 2.17 4.51
N LEU A 158 -15.34 2.84 4.54
CA LEU A 158 -14.01 2.25 4.41
C LEU A 158 -13.16 2.61 5.63
N ASN A 159 -12.35 1.67 6.11
CA ASN A 159 -11.32 1.93 7.10
C ASN A 159 -10.02 2.49 6.45
N ASP A 160 -9.05 2.90 7.26
CA ASP A 160 -7.82 3.55 6.77
C ASP A 160 -7.00 2.64 5.85
N TRP A 161 -6.91 1.34 6.15
CA TRP A 161 -6.28 0.36 5.27
C TRP A 161 -6.99 0.25 3.92
N GLU A 162 -8.33 0.21 3.91
CA GLU A 162 -9.10 0.16 2.67
C GLU A 162 -8.95 1.43 1.83
N LYS A 163 -8.78 2.59 2.47
CA LYS A 163 -8.44 3.84 1.78
C LYS A 163 -7.03 3.82 1.20
N GLN A 164 -6.05 3.27 1.93
CA GLN A 164 -4.69 3.07 1.42
C GLN A 164 -4.69 2.23 0.13
N ILE A 165 -5.55 1.20 0.05
CA ILE A 165 -5.74 0.41 -1.18
C ILE A 165 -6.17 1.31 -2.35
N LEU A 166 -7.08 2.26 -2.14
CA LEU A 166 -7.49 3.22 -3.18
C LEU A 166 -6.30 4.05 -3.68
N LEU A 167 -5.54 4.65 -2.75
CA LEU A 167 -4.43 5.54 -3.08
C LEU A 167 -3.34 4.81 -3.88
N VAL A 168 -2.91 3.63 -3.40
CA VAL A 168 -1.88 2.83 -4.09
C VAL A 168 -2.36 2.40 -5.47
N ASN A 169 -3.62 1.98 -5.62
CA ASN A 169 -4.17 1.62 -6.93
C ASN A 169 -4.18 2.81 -7.90
N MET A 170 -4.53 4.01 -7.42
CA MET A 170 -4.48 5.23 -8.23
C MET A 170 -3.04 5.57 -8.63
N GLU A 171 -2.08 5.47 -7.71
CA GLU A 171 -0.66 5.72 -7.98
C GLU A 171 -0.13 4.77 -9.06
N GLN A 172 -0.39 3.47 -8.92
CA GLN A 172 0.01 2.46 -9.91
C GLN A 172 -0.64 2.71 -11.27
N LYS A 173 -1.90 3.14 -11.29
CA LYS A 173 -2.66 3.36 -12.53
C LYS A 173 -2.21 4.62 -13.28
N TYR A 174 -1.94 5.71 -12.56
CA TYR A 174 -1.68 7.01 -13.18
C TYR A 174 -0.20 7.40 -13.21
N GLY A 175 0.66 6.71 -12.46
CA GLY A 175 2.08 7.05 -12.34
C GLY A 175 2.30 8.46 -11.80
N LYS A 176 1.43 8.88 -10.87
CA LYS A 176 1.41 10.20 -10.22
C LYS A 176 1.43 10.00 -8.72
N GLU A 177 1.94 10.99 -8.00
CA GLU A 177 1.81 11.02 -6.54
C GLU A 177 0.33 11.08 -6.18
N VAL A 178 -0.10 10.22 -5.27
CA VAL A 178 -1.48 10.18 -4.78
C VAL A 178 -1.46 10.32 -3.27
N MET A 179 -2.28 11.24 -2.76
CA MET A 179 -2.36 11.51 -1.33
C MET A 179 -3.81 11.68 -0.87
N GLU A 180 -4.07 11.35 0.38
CA GLU A 180 -5.32 11.73 1.05
C GLU A 180 -5.17 13.15 1.60
N SER A 181 -6.05 14.06 1.18
CA SER A 181 -6.04 15.44 1.66
C SER A 181 -7.34 16.16 1.33
N THR A 182 -7.74 17.07 2.22
CA THR A 182 -8.85 18.00 1.99
C THR A 182 -8.39 19.27 1.29
N PHE A 183 -9.35 20.03 0.74
CA PHE A 183 -9.06 21.35 0.15
C PHE A 183 -8.35 22.30 1.13
N GLU A 184 -8.78 22.30 2.40
CA GLU A 184 -8.20 23.17 3.43
C GLU A 184 -6.78 22.76 3.83
N GLU A 185 -6.50 21.45 3.90
CA GLU A 185 -5.15 20.93 4.17
C GLU A 185 -4.19 21.29 3.04
N LEU A 186 -4.56 21.04 1.78
CA LEU A 186 -3.77 21.45 0.61
C LEU A 186 -3.51 22.96 0.57
N MET A 187 -4.48 23.77 0.99
CA MET A 187 -4.31 25.22 1.14
C MET A 187 -3.33 25.60 2.26
N ASN A 188 -3.36 24.88 3.38
CA ASN A 188 -2.46 25.13 4.51
C ASN A 188 -1.03 24.68 4.23
N GLU A 189 -0.86 23.64 3.44
CA GLU A 189 0.43 23.15 2.93
C GLU A 189 1.00 24.02 1.81
N GLY A 190 0.20 24.94 1.25
CA GLY A 190 0.60 25.84 0.18
C GLY A 190 0.60 25.19 -1.21
N LEU A 191 0.00 24.00 -1.36
CA LEU A 191 -0.20 23.33 -2.64
C LEU A 191 -1.33 23.98 -3.45
N ILE A 192 -2.34 24.53 -2.76
CA ILE A 192 -3.37 25.38 -3.37
C ILE A 192 -3.01 26.84 -3.15
N ASP A 193 -2.89 27.58 -4.26
CA ASP A 193 -2.78 29.03 -4.29
C ASP A 193 -4.11 29.64 -3.83
N LYS A 194 -4.09 30.30 -2.68
CA LYS A 194 -5.27 30.93 -2.07
C LYS A 194 -5.78 32.14 -2.86
N GLU A 195 -4.88 32.90 -3.49
CA GLU A 195 -5.24 34.12 -4.21
C GLU A 195 -5.90 33.79 -5.55
N ASN A 196 -5.28 32.87 -6.29
CA ASN A 196 -5.77 32.45 -7.61
C ASN A 196 -6.77 31.29 -7.53
N ARG A 197 -6.97 30.71 -6.33
CA ARG A 197 -7.80 29.54 -6.06
C ARG A 197 -7.50 28.43 -7.07
N ALA A 198 -6.24 28.02 -7.12
CA ALA A 198 -5.72 27.06 -8.10
C ALA A 198 -4.83 26.01 -7.42
N PHE A 199 -4.87 24.79 -7.91
CA PHE A 199 -3.94 23.71 -7.60
C PHE A 199 -3.05 23.50 -8.84
N PRO A 200 -1.90 24.20 -8.93
CA PRO A 200 -1.11 24.21 -10.17
C PRO A 200 -0.62 22.80 -10.56
N GLU A 201 -0.11 22.07 -9.56
CA GLU A 201 0.55 20.77 -9.72
C GLU A 201 -0.40 19.57 -9.60
N GLY A 202 -1.70 19.80 -9.42
CA GLY A 202 -2.60 18.71 -9.04
C GLY A 202 -4.07 18.89 -9.33
N ILE A 203 -4.82 17.85 -9.00
CA ILE A 203 -6.27 17.83 -8.93
C ILE A 203 -6.71 17.32 -7.56
N LEU A 204 -7.86 17.78 -7.09
CA LEU A 204 -8.55 17.26 -5.92
C LEU A 204 -9.81 16.53 -6.37
N ILE A 205 -9.89 15.23 -6.08
CA ILE A 205 -11.12 14.44 -6.23
C ILE A 205 -11.80 14.38 -4.86
N THR A 206 -13.06 14.80 -4.80
CA THR A 206 -13.86 14.76 -3.57
C THR A 206 -15.09 13.91 -3.80
N ILE A 207 -15.36 12.97 -2.89
CA ILE A 207 -16.56 12.14 -2.88
C ILE A 207 -17.38 12.51 -1.64
N THR A 208 -18.65 12.86 -1.83
CA THR A 208 -19.57 13.24 -0.75
C THR A 208 -20.84 12.38 -0.78
N ASN A 209 -21.45 12.24 0.40
CA ASN A 209 -22.68 11.45 0.59
C ASN A 209 -22.64 10.00 0.04
N PRO A 210 -21.53 9.24 0.17
CA PRO A 210 -21.52 7.86 -0.32
C PRO A 210 -22.46 6.97 0.51
N ASN A 211 -23.25 6.15 -0.17
CA ASN A 211 -24.10 5.15 0.45
C ASN A 211 -24.00 3.85 -0.34
N PHE A 212 -23.41 2.84 0.29
CA PHE A 212 -23.23 1.51 -0.30
C PHE A 212 -24.31 0.55 0.21
N ASN A 213 -24.99 -0.11 -0.72
CA ASN A 213 -25.94 -1.17 -0.44
C ASN A 213 -25.33 -2.53 -0.80
N GLU A 214 -24.83 -3.24 0.21
CA GLU A 214 -24.20 -4.56 0.05
C GLU A 214 -25.11 -5.61 -0.59
N ASN A 215 -26.43 -5.56 -0.35
CA ASN A 215 -27.35 -6.56 -0.91
C ASN A 215 -27.58 -6.39 -2.42
N LYS A 216 -27.26 -5.22 -2.96
CA LYS A 216 -27.51 -4.86 -4.36
C LYS A 216 -26.24 -4.52 -5.11
N ASP A 217 -25.08 -4.57 -4.45
CA ASP A 217 -23.80 -4.06 -4.96
C ASP A 217 -23.99 -2.72 -5.67
N THR A 218 -24.55 -1.75 -4.94
CA THR A 218 -24.88 -0.42 -5.47
C THR A 218 -24.32 0.67 -4.58
N LEU A 219 -23.61 1.64 -5.16
CA LEU A 219 -23.09 2.83 -4.50
C LEU A 219 -23.77 4.07 -5.06
N THR A 220 -24.46 4.85 -4.23
CA THR A 220 -24.91 6.21 -4.59
C THR A 220 -23.95 7.23 -4.01
N TYR A 221 -23.63 8.29 -4.75
CA TYR A 221 -22.61 9.25 -4.35
C TYR A 221 -22.76 10.58 -5.10
N GLU A 222 -22.05 11.60 -4.62
CA GLU A 222 -21.72 12.80 -5.36
C GLU A 222 -20.20 12.86 -5.51
N ILE A 223 -19.71 13.25 -6.69
CA ILE A 223 -18.27 13.33 -6.95
C ILE A 223 -17.94 14.58 -7.74
N LYS A 224 -16.77 15.15 -7.44
CA LYS A 224 -16.19 16.23 -8.23
C LYS A 224 -14.69 16.06 -8.36
N LYS A 225 -14.15 16.50 -9.48
CA LYS A 225 -12.73 16.74 -9.71
C LYS A 225 -12.52 18.24 -9.86
N TRP A 226 -11.64 18.80 -9.04
CA TRP A 226 -11.36 20.22 -8.96
C TRP A 226 -9.88 20.49 -9.20
N ARG A 227 -9.58 21.49 -10.02
CA ARG A 227 -8.21 22.00 -10.21
C ARG A 227 -8.09 23.48 -9.90
N SER A 228 -9.11 24.27 -10.26
CA SER A 228 -9.09 25.72 -10.02
C SER A 228 -10.49 26.29 -9.88
N GLY A 229 -10.59 27.57 -9.51
CA GLY A 229 -11.87 28.28 -9.39
C GLY A 229 -12.74 28.25 -10.66
N THR A 230 -12.15 28.04 -11.84
CA THR A 230 -12.83 27.93 -13.15
C THR A 230 -12.45 26.63 -13.87
N GLY A 231 -12.07 25.60 -13.13
CA GLY A 231 -11.64 24.32 -13.68
C GLY A 231 -12.09 23.21 -12.75
N ALA A 232 -13.34 22.78 -12.94
CA ALA A 232 -13.94 21.73 -12.16
C ALA A 232 -15.06 21.02 -12.92
N VAL A 233 -15.21 19.72 -12.65
CA VAL A 233 -16.28 18.88 -13.18
C VAL A 233 -16.86 18.05 -12.04
N GLY A 234 -18.17 17.82 -12.08
CA GLY A 234 -18.82 16.96 -11.08
C GLY A 234 -20.19 16.48 -11.52
N TYR A 235 -20.69 15.47 -10.81
CA TYR A 235 -22.01 14.87 -11.04
C TYR A 235 -22.47 14.10 -9.80
N THR A 236 -23.77 13.78 -9.76
CA THR A 236 -24.31 12.77 -8.84
C THR A 236 -24.37 11.43 -9.56
N GLY A 237 -24.05 10.35 -8.87
CA GLY A 237 -23.81 9.05 -9.49
C GLY A 237 -24.48 7.88 -8.78
N ILE A 238 -24.79 6.85 -9.56
CA ILE A 238 -25.11 5.51 -9.08
C ILE A 238 -24.14 4.56 -9.77
N ALA A 239 -23.31 3.86 -8.99
CA ALA A 239 -22.54 2.72 -9.47
C ALA A 239 -23.28 1.44 -9.09
N TYR A 240 -23.44 0.51 -10.01
CA TYR A 240 -24.00 -0.81 -9.71
C TYR A 240 -23.22 -1.90 -10.43
N TYR A 241 -23.15 -3.07 -9.80
CA TYR A 241 -22.51 -4.23 -10.39
C TYR A 241 -23.46 -4.97 -11.33
N ASP A 242 -23.05 -5.15 -12.58
CA ASP A 242 -23.78 -5.94 -13.57
C ASP A 242 -22.80 -6.76 -14.41
N ASN A 243 -23.09 -8.04 -14.58
CA ASN A 243 -22.33 -8.95 -15.45
C ASN A 243 -20.79 -8.91 -15.30
N GLY A 244 -20.30 -8.80 -14.06
CA GLY A 244 -18.86 -8.83 -13.79
C GLY A 244 -18.17 -7.47 -13.81
N THR A 245 -18.92 -6.37 -14.00
CA THR A 245 -18.33 -5.02 -14.06
C THR A 245 -19.19 -3.97 -13.34
N TRP A 246 -18.54 -2.91 -12.88
CA TRP A 246 -19.20 -1.76 -12.29
C TRP A 246 -19.64 -0.77 -13.38
N ILE A 247 -20.95 -0.55 -13.50
CA ILE A 247 -21.56 0.39 -14.43
C ILE A 247 -21.89 1.69 -13.70
N ILE A 248 -21.62 2.84 -14.33
CA ILE A 248 -21.86 4.17 -13.76
C ILE A 248 -23.00 4.88 -14.48
N GLU A 249 -24.04 5.24 -13.74
CA GLU A 249 -25.09 6.17 -14.17
C GLU A 249 -24.85 7.56 -13.58
N LYS A 250 -24.64 8.55 -14.45
CA LYS A 250 -24.38 9.95 -14.07
C LYS A 250 -25.65 10.79 -14.20
N LYS A 251 -25.86 11.68 -13.23
CA LYS A 251 -26.96 12.65 -13.19
C LYS A 251 -26.42 14.02 -12.78
N ASN A 252 -27.13 15.08 -13.17
CA ASN A 252 -26.81 16.46 -12.78
C ASN A 252 -25.34 16.85 -13.04
N MET A 253 -24.79 16.42 -14.18
CA MET A 253 -23.41 16.74 -14.55
C MET A 253 -23.24 18.24 -14.79
N TRP A 254 -22.13 18.80 -14.33
CA TRP A 254 -21.75 20.18 -14.53
C TRP A 254 -20.25 20.30 -14.78
N ILE A 255 -19.86 21.33 -15.53
CA ILE A 255 -18.49 21.73 -15.81
C ILE A 255 -18.43 23.25 -15.56
N SER A 256 -17.38 23.71 -14.88
CA SER A 256 -17.12 25.11 -14.57
C SER A 256 -15.83 25.60 -15.20
#